data_AF-A0A813YN16-F1
#
_entry.id   AF-A0A813YN16-F1
#
_cell.length_a   1.000
_cell.length_b   1.000
_cell.length_c   1.000
_cell.angle_alpha   90.00
_cell.angle_beta   90.00
_cell.angle_gamma   90.00
#
_symmetry.space_group_name_H-M   'P 1'
#
loop_
_entity.id
_entity.type
_entity.pdbx_description
1 polymer ?
#
loop_
_entity_poly.entity_id
_entity_poly.type
_entity_poly.pdbx_seq_one_letter_code
_entity_poly.pdbx_strand_id
1 'polypeptide(L)'
;MFMERILLATDYPNLTKLTIFHFQEEIASNYFTSRNRVIGGTYVQHDILDYMPQLRSFTFYICTYVDPAVLSCKLSSEDIRIKLRNIGQQHVSSMVNYVISEVNCIYGVRAACSVFSLPFGFDYLRDIGNNFPNIVFSYVTYLVIQDIIPFEHEFFMRIARSFPLLKHLFIRNEKSQNLNGLMTLSSENCLLQSIIEYPHLTVLGVVSAHRDYIDQFLNETKTFVPCLTEFEVYVDDLKTVTKDFTREETRRNCAKVTKITSIEPVVHSEDLCRYFPSLYK
;
A
#
# COMPACT_ATOMS: atom_id res chain seq x y z
N MET A 1 -17.48 -15.87 -10.52
CA MET A 1 -16.89 -14.58 -10.92
C MET A 1 -15.46 -14.66 -11.48
N PHE A 2 -14.40 -15.09 -10.76
CA PHE A 2 -13.05 -15.22 -11.35
C PHE A 2 -13.01 -16.21 -12.54
N MET A 3 -13.61 -17.38 -12.35
CA MET A 3 -13.82 -18.39 -13.41
C MET A 3 -14.64 -17.88 -14.59
N GLU A 4 -15.66 -17.04 -14.37
CA GLU A 4 -16.48 -16.49 -15.47
C GLU A 4 -15.70 -15.51 -16.35
N ARG A 5 -14.75 -14.76 -15.78
CA ARG A 5 -13.87 -13.86 -16.56
C ARG A 5 -12.82 -14.62 -17.37
N ILE A 6 -12.35 -15.76 -16.86
CA ILE A 6 -11.47 -16.67 -17.60
C ILE A 6 -12.21 -17.35 -18.74
N LEU A 7 -13.45 -17.81 -18.50
CA LEU A 7 -14.32 -18.42 -19.51
C LEU A 7 -14.65 -17.46 -20.66
N LEU A 8 -14.79 -16.16 -20.40
CA LEU A 8 -14.95 -15.15 -21.46
C LEU A 8 -13.68 -14.95 -22.30
N ALA A 9 -12.50 -15.20 -21.74
CA ALA A 9 -11.23 -15.07 -22.45
C ALA A 9 -10.89 -16.32 -23.29
N THR A 10 -11.43 -17.50 -22.95
CA THR A 10 -11.25 -18.74 -23.73
C THR A 10 -11.98 -18.72 -25.08
N ASP A 11 -12.93 -17.80 -25.29
CA ASP A 11 -13.60 -17.58 -26.57
C ASP A 11 -12.73 -16.84 -27.61
N TYR A 12 -11.51 -16.45 -27.24
CA TYR A 12 -10.57 -15.72 -28.10
C TYR A 12 -9.29 -16.54 -28.35
N PRO A 13 -9.29 -17.50 -29.30
CA PRO A 13 -8.17 -18.42 -29.54
C PRO A 13 -6.87 -17.75 -30.02
N ASN A 14 -6.92 -16.47 -30.36
CA ASN A 14 -5.78 -15.66 -30.80
C ASN A 14 -5.27 -14.70 -29.72
N LEU A 15 -5.72 -14.83 -28.46
CA LEU A 15 -5.30 -13.95 -27.37
C LEU A 15 -3.83 -14.23 -26.99
N THR A 16 -2.95 -13.24 -27.25
CA THR A 16 -1.51 -13.36 -26.99
C THR A 16 -1.05 -12.70 -25.69
N LYS A 17 -1.92 -11.89 -25.06
CA LYS A 17 -1.67 -11.20 -23.80
C LYS A 17 -2.94 -11.17 -22.94
N LEU A 18 -2.79 -11.51 -21.66
CA LEU A 18 -3.85 -11.48 -20.66
C LEU A 18 -3.36 -10.76 -19.40
N THR A 19 -4.15 -9.79 -18.93
CA THR A 19 -3.88 -9.03 -17.70
C THR A 19 -4.99 -9.29 -16.70
N ILE A 20 -4.63 -9.85 -15.53
CA ILE A 20 -5.58 -10.17 -14.48
C ILE A 20 -5.26 -9.36 -13.23
N PHE A 21 -6.29 -8.68 -12.74
CA PHE A 21 -6.31 -8.20 -11.38
C PHE A 21 -7.40 -8.91 -10.59
N HIS A 22 -7.02 -9.48 -9.44
CA HIS A 22 -7.98 -10.15 -8.56
C HIS A 22 -7.72 -9.85 -7.08
N PHE A 23 -8.80 -9.51 -6.39
CA PHE A 23 -8.85 -9.27 -4.96
C PHE A 23 -9.91 -10.19 -4.37
N GLN A 24 -9.52 -11.05 -3.42
CA GLN A 24 -10.42 -11.99 -2.79
C GLN A 24 -10.36 -11.85 -1.26
N GLU A 25 -11.46 -11.39 -0.67
CA GLU A 25 -11.68 -11.47 0.78
C GLU A 25 -12.31 -12.81 1.12
N GLU A 26 -11.59 -13.68 1.84
CA GLU A 26 -12.24 -14.82 2.49
C GLU A 26 -13.00 -14.31 3.73
N ILE A 27 -14.32 -14.45 3.71
CA ILE A 27 -15.18 -14.25 4.88
C ILE A 27 -15.17 -15.58 5.64
N ALA A 28 -14.59 -15.59 6.83
CA ALA A 28 -14.76 -16.67 7.78
C ALA A 28 -16.20 -16.67 8.30
N SER A 29 -17.13 -17.21 7.52
CA SER A 29 -18.41 -17.70 8.04
C SER A 29 -18.34 -19.21 8.10
N ASN A 30 -18.44 -19.77 9.31
CA ASN A 30 -18.54 -21.20 9.60
C ASN A 30 -19.81 -21.89 9.03
N TYR A 31 -20.42 -21.34 7.98
CA TYR A 31 -21.56 -21.89 7.28
C TYR A 31 -21.46 -21.55 5.80
N PHE A 32 -20.45 -22.05 5.09
CA PHE A 32 -20.53 -22.38 3.67
C PHE A 32 -19.27 -23.15 3.26
N THR A 33 -19.41 -24.47 3.14
CA THR A 33 -18.51 -25.35 2.38
C THR A 33 -18.62 -25.12 0.87
N SER A 34 -18.72 -23.86 0.43
CA SER A 34 -18.56 -23.48 -0.97
C SER A 34 -17.13 -23.03 -1.19
N ARG A 35 -16.29 -23.99 -1.64
CA ARG A 35 -15.01 -23.85 -2.36
C ARG A 35 -14.59 -22.40 -2.72
N ASN A 36 -14.18 -21.59 -1.74
CA ASN A 36 -13.42 -20.38 -1.99
C ASN A 36 -11.96 -20.82 -2.10
N ARG A 37 -11.58 -21.14 -3.34
CA ARG A 37 -10.26 -21.67 -3.66
C ARG A 37 -9.29 -20.50 -3.73
N VAL A 38 -8.32 -20.46 -2.81
CA VAL A 38 -7.07 -19.71 -3.01
C VAL A 38 -6.57 -20.04 -4.42
N ILE A 39 -6.30 -19.02 -5.24
CA ILE A 39 -5.70 -19.23 -6.57
C ILE A 39 -4.26 -19.71 -6.37
N GLY A 40 -4.11 -21.02 -6.15
CA GLY A 40 -2.83 -21.71 -6.16
C GLY A 40 -2.31 -21.89 -7.60
N GLY A 41 -1.02 -22.24 -7.74
CA GLY A 41 -0.39 -22.45 -9.05
C GLY A 41 -1.10 -23.50 -9.92
N THR A 42 -1.79 -24.47 -9.34
CA THR A 42 -2.58 -25.47 -10.07
C THR A 42 -3.80 -24.87 -10.77
N TYR A 43 -4.42 -23.82 -10.23
CA TYR A 43 -5.54 -23.13 -10.88
C TYR A 43 -5.06 -22.23 -12.02
N VAL A 44 -3.91 -21.57 -11.86
CA VAL A 44 -3.30 -20.81 -12.96
C VAL A 44 -2.94 -21.74 -14.12
N GLN A 45 -2.38 -22.91 -13.83
CA GLN A 45 -2.09 -23.91 -14.85
C GLN A 45 -3.38 -24.43 -15.52
N HIS A 46 -4.29 -25.03 -14.74
CA HIS A 46 -5.45 -25.71 -15.29
C HIS A 46 -6.51 -24.78 -15.87
N ASP A 47 -6.73 -23.61 -15.28
CA ASP A 47 -7.84 -22.76 -15.70
C ASP A 47 -7.42 -21.72 -16.75
N ILE A 48 -6.12 -21.40 -16.87
CA ILE A 48 -5.64 -20.37 -17.80
C ILE A 48 -4.68 -20.95 -18.84
N LEU A 49 -3.57 -21.54 -18.39
CA LEU A 49 -2.48 -21.94 -19.29
C LEU A 49 -2.86 -23.13 -20.18
N ASP A 50 -3.60 -24.10 -19.64
CA ASP A 50 -4.06 -25.28 -20.39
C ASP A 50 -5.06 -24.91 -21.51
N TYR A 51 -5.85 -23.83 -21.33
CA TYR A 51 -6.84 -23.37 -22.31
C TYR A 51 -6.34 -22.26 -23.24
N MET A 52 -5.19 -21.66 -22.95
CA MET A 52 -4.61 -20.56 -23.76
C MET A 52 -3.18 -20.87 -24.19
N PRO A 53 -2.95 -21.92 -25.02
CA PRO A 53 -1.61 -22.34 -25.42
C PRO A 53 -0.86 -21.30 -26.28
N GLN A 54 -1.57 -20.33 -26.84
CA GLN A 54 -0.99 -19.22 -27.63
C GLN A 54 -0.60 -18.00 -26.77
N LEU A 55 -0.84 -18.04 -25.45
CA LEU A 55 -0.54 -16.94 -24.55
C LEU A 55 0.98 -16.79 -24.40
N ARG A 56 1.53 -15.75 -25.03
CA ARG A 56 2.98 -15.46 -24.99
C ARG A 56 3.39 -14.66 -23.77
N SER A 57 2.44 -13.92 -23.18
CA SER A 57 2.69 -13.10 -21.99
C SER A 57 1.48 -13.10 -21.07
N PHE A 58 1.74 -13.29 -19.77
CA PHE A 58 0.73 -13.32 -18.72
C PHE A 58 1.16 -12.38 -17.59
N THR A 59 0.38 -11.34 -17.32
CA THR A 59 0.66 -10.39 -16.25
C THR A 59 -0.46 -10.43 -15.24
N PHE A 60 -0.13 -10.69 -13.98
CA PHE A 60 -1.13 -10.80 -12.91
C PHE A 60 -0.67 -10.10 -11.64
N TYR A 61 -1.66 -9.66 -10.86
CA TYR A 61 -1.51 -9.29 -9.47
C TYR A 61 -2.71 -9.85 -8.70
N ILE A 62 -2.43 -10.75 -7.78
CA ILE A 62 -3.40 -11.46 -6.96
C ILE A 62 -3.10 -11.15 -5.50
N CYS A 63 -4.11 -10.71 -4.76
CA CYS A 63 -4.04 -10.56 -3.30
C CYS A 63 -5.15 -11.39 -2.64
N THR A 64 -4.78 -12.17 -1.63
CA THR A 64 -5.69 -12.99 -0.84
C THR A 64 -5.50 -12.68 0.64
N TYR A 65 -6.61 -12.58 1.39
CA TYR A 65 -6.59 -12.41 2.84
C TYR A 65 -6.86 -13.73 3.52
N VAL A 66 -6.03 -14.08 4.49
CA VAL A 66 -6.14 -15.33 5.25
C VAL A 66 -6.19 -15.01 6.74
N ASP A 67 -7.01 -15.75 7.48
CA ASP A 67 -7.03 -15.69 8.94
C ASP A 67 -5.68 -16.22 9.49
N PRO A 68 -4.98 -15.49 10.38
CA PRO A 68 -3.72 -15.95 10.96
C PRO A 68 -3.84 -17.27 11.72
N ALA A 69 -5.01 -17.59 12.29
CA ALA A 69 -5.25 -18.86 12.95
C ALA A 69 -5.26 -20.05 11.98
N VAL A 70 -5.60 -19.79 10.70
CA VAL A 70 -5.57 -20.79 9.61
C VAL A 70 -4.14 -20.98 9.08
N LEU A 71 -3.24 -20.00 9.28
CA LEU A 71 -1.80 -20.09 8.99
C LEU A 71 -1.06 -20.94 10.05
N SER A 72 -1.53 -22.15 10.31
CA SER A 72 -0.79 -23.17 11.07
C SER A 72 0.53 -23.56 10.37
N CYS A 73 0.60 -23.39 9.04
CA CYS A 73 1.83 -23.39 8.27
C CYS A 73 2.18 -21.95 7.90
N LYS A 74 3.37 -21.48 8.34
CA LYS A 74 3.98 -20.25 7.85
C LYS A 74 4.25 -20.41 6.34
N LEU A 75 3.28 -20.07 5.48
CA LEU A 75 3.51 -19.96 4.05
C LEU A 75 4.57 -18.88 3.84
N SER A 76 5.79 -19.29 3.51
CA SER A 76 6.85 -18.35 3.19
C SER A 76 6.63 -17.84 1.77
N SER A 77 7.11 -16.63 1.48
CA SER A 77 7.19 -16.11 0.11
C SER A 77 7.94 -17.08 -0.81
N GLU A 78 8.91 -17.84 -0.29
CA GLU A 78 9.67 -18.82 -1.05
C GLU A 78 8.83 -20.04 -1.47
N ASP A 79 7.95 -20.53 -0.59
CA ASP A 79 7.05 -21.66 -0.92
C ASP A 79 6.10 -21.33 -2.07
N ILE A 80 5.62 -20.07 -2.10
CA ILE A 80 4.78 -19.54 -3.17
C ILE A 80 5.58 -19.47 -4.47
N ARG A 81 6.80 -18.95 -4.41
CA ARG A 81 7.68 -18.81 -5.59
C ARG A 81 8.08 -20.16 -6.18
N ILE A 82 8.43 -21.16 -5.35
CA ILE A 82 8.79 -22.51 -5.82
C ILE A 82 7.62 -23.13 -6.59
N LYS A 83 6.39 -23.07 -6.04
CA LYS A 83 5.21 -23.62 -6.71
C LYS A 83 4.92 -22.94 -8.06
N LEU A 84 5.17 -21.63 -8.16
CA LEU A 84 4.94 -20.87 -9.39
C LEU A 84 6.05 -21.05 -10.43
N ARG A 85 7.30 -21.28 -10.01
CA ARG A 85 8.37 -21.67 -10.93
C ARG A 85 8.10 -23.01 -11.58
N ASN A 86 7.54 -23.96 -10.83
CA ASN A 86 7.24 -25.31 -11.33
C ASN A 86 6.17 -25.32 -12.45
N ILE A 87 5.40 -24.24 -12.62
CA ILE A 87 4.44 -24.05 -13.72
C ILE A 87 4.98 -23.15 -14.86
N GLY A 88 6.31 -22.94 -14.92
CA GLY A 88 6.97 -22.22 -16.01
C GLY A 88 7.01 -20.69 -15.89
N GLN A 89 6.51 -20.12 -14.79
CA GLN A 89 6.51 -18.67 -14.57
C GLN A 89 7.80 -18.22 -13.85
N GLN A 90 8.82 -17.84 -14.61
CA GLN A 90 10.14 -17.47 -14.07
C GLN A 90 10.19 -16.06 -13.47
N HIS A 91 9.26 -15.17 -13.84
CA HIS A 91 9.25 -13.76 -13.45
C HIS A 91 8.08 -13.44 -12.51
N VAL A 92 8.12 -14.00 -11.31
CA VAL A 92 7.10 -13.78 -10.27
C VAL A 92 7.76 -13.38 -8.96
N SER A 93 7.07 -12.50 -8.23
CA SER A 93 7.37 -12.14 -6.85
C SER A 93 6.14 -12.31 -5.98
N SER A 94 6.36 -12.29 -4.67
CA SER A 94 5.31 -12.42 -3.67
C SER A 94 5.70 -11.67 -2.40
N MET A 95 4.70 -11.25 -1.64
CA MET A 95 4.88 -10.67 -0.30
C MET A 95 3.73 -11.07 0.61
N VAL A 96 4.02 -11.16 1.90
CA VAL A 96 3.04 -11.44 2.94
C VAL A 96 3.12 -10.32 3.97
N ASN A 97 2.00 -9.65 4.21
CA ASN A 97 1.88 -8.58 5.18
C ASN A 97 0.77 -8.92 6.19
N TYR A 98 0.92 -8.47 7.43
CA TYR A 98 -0.14 -8.61 8.42
C TYR A 98 -0.87 -7.28 8.53
N VAL A 99 -2.15 -7.29 8.17
CA VAL A 99 -3.00 -6.10 8.10
C VAL A 99 -4.13 -6.21 9.10
N ILE A 100 -4.61 -5.06 9.56
CA ILE A 100 -5.81 -4.98 10.38
C ILE A 100 -6.99 -4.86 9.42
N SER A 101 -7.81 -5.90 9.34
CA SER A 101 -8.99 -5.89 8.49
C SER A 101 -10.22 -5.68 9.36
N GLU A 102 -11.06 -4.74 8.95
CA GLU A 102 -12.42 -4.63 9.45
C GLU A 102 -13.32 -5.46 8.54
N VAL A 103 -13.82 -6.59 9.03
CA VAL A 103 -14.86 -7.35 8.33
C VAL A 103 -16.02 -7.51 9.29
N ASN A 104 -17.21 -7.06 8.89
CA ASN A 104 -18.43 -7.10 9.71
C ASN A 104 -18.26 -6.44 11.08
N CYS A 105 -17.55 -5.32 11.16
CA CYS A 105 -17.27 -4.58 12.40
C CYS A 105 -16.45 -5.36 13.44
N ILE A 106 -15.81 -6.48 13.06
CA ILE A 106 -14.86 -7.21 13.90
C ILE A 106 -13.45 -6.86 13.43
N TYR A 107 -12.69 -6.22 14.31
CA TYR A 107 -11.27 -5.96 14.10
C TYR A 107 -10.49 -7.26 14.26
N GLY A 108 -9.86 -7.70 13.19
CA GLY A 108 -8.99 -8.88 13.19
C GLY A 108 -7.69 -8.62 12.44
N VAL A 109 -6.61 -9.21 12.92
CA VAL A 109 -5.38 -9.30 12.12
C VAL A 109 -5.64 -10.32 11.02
N ARG A 110 -5.28 -9.99 9.77
CA ARG A 110 -5.28 -10.89 8.62
C ARG A 110 -3.92 -10.88 7.97
N ALA A 111 -3.54 -12.01 7.38
CA ALA A 111 -2.40 -12.05 6.48
C ALA A 111 -2.86 -11.72 5.05
N ALA A 112 -2.35 -10.64 4.49
CA ALA A 112 -2.47 -10.30 3.08
C ALA A 112 -1.32 -10.98 2.31
N CYS A 113 -1.64 -11.98 1.52
CA CYS A 113 -0.71 -12.71 0.66
C CYS A 113 -0.86 -12.20 -0.77
N SER A 114 0.17 -11.50 -1.26
CA SER A 114 0.22 -10.94 -2.61
C SER A 114 1.18 -11.73 -3.49
N VAL A 115 0.77 -12.01 -4.73
CA VAL A 115 1.58 -12.67 -5.76
C VAL A 115 1.41 -11.91 -7.07
N PHE A 116 2.51 -11.60 -7.74
CA PHE A 116 2.46 -10.78 -8.95
C PHE A 116 3.60 -11.07 -9.94
N SER A 117 3.31 -10.82 -11.21
CA SER A 117 4.29 -10.88 -12.30
C SER A 117 5.30 -9.73 -12.24
N LEU A 118 6.49 -10.00 -12.75
CA LEU A 118 7.54 -9.01 -12.99
C LEU A 118 7.82 -8.84 -14.50
N PRO A 119 8.09 -7.60 -14.97
CA PRO A 119 7.96 -6.34 -14.23
C PRO A 119 6.49 -6.08 -13.83
N PHE A 120 6.29 -5.43 -12.68
CA PHE A 120 4.95 -5.13 -12.18
C PHE A 120 4.29 -4.07 -13.08
N GLY A 121 3.21 -4.43 -13.77
CA GLY A 121 2.59 -3.60 -14.82
C GLY A 121 1.31 -2.87 -14.41
N PHE A 122 0.95 -2.83 -13.13
CA PHE A 122 -0.25 -2.16 -12.66
C PHE A 122 0.08 -0.80 -12.04
N ASP A 123 -0.87 0.13 -12.09
CA ASP A 123 -0.74 1.49 -11.59
C ASP A 123 -1.13 1.66 -10.12
N TYR A 124 -1.57 0.58 -9.47
CA TYR A 124 -1.90 0.58 -8.06
C TYR A 124 -1.39 -0.67 -7.35
N LEU A 125 -1.12 -0.51 -6.06
CA LEU A 125 -0.70 -1.55 -5.15
C LEU A 125 -1.30 -1.28 -3.77
N ARG A 126 -1.79 -2.30 -3.08
CA ARG A 126 -2.42 -2.13 -1.77
C ARG A 126 -1.87 -3.12 -0.76
N ASP A 127 -2.03 -2.76 0.50
CA ASP A 127 -1.75 -3.60 1.67
C ASP A 127 -0.31 -4.09 1.71
N ILE A 128 0.61 -3.17 1.41
CA ILE A 128 2.04 -3.39 1.59
C ILE A 128 2.47 -3.01 3.02
N GLY A 129 3.27 -3.86 3.64
CA GLY A 129 3.83 -3.64 4.97
C GLY A 129 5.36 -3.60 4.92
N ASN A 130 6.00 -3.65 6.08
CA ASN A 130 7.45 -3.53 6.26
C ASN A 130 8.27 -4.53 5.42
N ASN A 131 7.67 -5.67 5.06
CA ASN A 131 8.31 -6.79 4.37
C ASN A 131 8.18 -6.75 2.84
N PHE A 132 7.72 -5.63 2.25
CA PHE A 132 7.63 -5.55 0.78
C PHE A 132 9.01 -5.68 0.12
N PRO A 133 9.10 -6.33 -1.05
CA PRO A 133 10.39 -6.66 -1.66
C PRO A 133 11.08 -5.41 -2.23
N ASN A 134 12.42 -5.45 -2.31
CA ASN A 134 13.21 -4.38 -2.91
C ASN A 134 13.09 -4.40 -4.45
N ILE A 135 11.96 -3.89 -4.96
CA ILE A 135 11.59 -3.87 -6.38
C ILE A 135 11.14 -2.45 -6.73
N VAL A 136 11.54 -1.97 -7.91
CA VAL A 136 11.05 -0.68 -8.44
C VAL A 136 9.74 -0.90 -9.18
N PHE A 137 8.65 -0.40 -8.61
CA PHE A 137 7.31 -0.44 -9.16
C PHE A 137 7.08 0.78 -10.05
N SER A 138 7.67 0.74 -11.25
CA SER A 138 7.77 1.90 -12.16
C SER A 138 6.44 2.50 -12.61
N TYR A 139 5.34 1.73 -12.58
CA TYR A 139 4.03 2.17 -13.02
C TYR A 139 3.08 2.54 -11.89
N VAL A 140 3.41 2.20 -10.63
CA VAL A 140 2.50 2.41 -9.50
C VAL A 140 2.43 3.90 -9.14
N THR A 141 1.22 4.44 -9.23
CA THR A 141 0.88 5.81 -8.85
C THR A 141 -0.05 5.87 -7.65
N TYR A 142 -0.71 4.77 -7.28
CA TYR A 142 -1.62 4.68 -6.15
C TYR A 142 -1.17 3.59 -5.17
N LEU A 143 -0.90 3.95 -3.91
CA LEU A 143 -0.37 3.05 -2.90
C LEU A 143 -1.17 3.11 -1.60
N VAL A 144 -1.52 1.93 -1.07
CA VAL A 144 -2.01 1.78 0.31
C VAL A 144 -0.98 0.97 1.08
N ILE A 145 -0.47 1.54 2.17
CA ILE A 145 0.45 0.88 3.09
C ILE A 145 -0.27 0.53 4.39
N GLN A 146 -0.06 -0.69 4.88
CA GLN A 146 -0.68 -1.19 6.10
C GLN A 146 0.16 -2.29 6.75
N ASP A 147 0.34 -2.20 8.07
CA ASP A 147 1.04 -3.21 8.86
C ASP A 147 0.60 -3.15 10.33
N ILE A 148 0.80 -4.23 11.07
CA ILE A 148 0.64 -4.29 12.53
C ILE A 148 1.88 -3.73 13.28
N ILE A 149 3.02 -3.65 12.58
CA ILE A 149 4.28 -3.08 13.06
C ILE A 149 4.37 -1.61 12.61
N PRO A 150 4.88 -0.67 13.44
CA PRO A 150 5.11 0.72 13.03
C PRO A 150 5.92 0.87 11.74
N PHE A 151 5.71 1.97 11.02
CA PHE A 151 6.54 2.35 9.88
C PHE A 151 7.61 3.36 10.30
N GLU A 152 8.87 2.94 10.34
CA GLU A 152 9.96 3.85 10.68
C GLU A 152 10.37 4.73 9.49
N HIS A 153 11.17 5.77 9.74
CA HIS A 153 11.64 6.69 8.69
C HIS A 153 12.26 5.96 7.47
N GLU A 154 13.05 4.91 7.73
CA GLU A 154 13.67 4.09 6.69
C GLU A 154 12.67 3.36 5.78
N PHE A 155 11.49 3.03 6.31
CA PHE A 155 10.42 2.46 5.51
C PHE A 155 9.98 3.46 4.44
N PHE A 156 9.76 4.71 4.81
CA PHE A 156 9.37 5.76 3.86
C PHE A 156 10.48 6.07 2.83
N MET A 157 11.76 5.92 3.20
CA MET A 157 12.85 6.01 2.22
C MET A 157 12.77 4.89 1.18
N ARG A 158 12.45 3.66 1.62
CA ARG A 158 12.25 2.53 0.72
C ARG A 158 11.04 2.75 -0.19
N ILE A 159 9.95 3.34 0.32
CA ILE A 159 8.79 3.71 -0.50
C ILE A 159 9.20 4.70 -1.59
N ALA A 160 9.83 5.83 -1.24
CA ALA A 160 10.24 6.83 -2.24
C ALA A 160 11.12 6.24 -3.35
N ARG A 161 12.04 5.32 -3.02
CA ARG A 161 12.90 4.63 -4.00
C ARG A 161 12.16 3.61 -4.86
N SER A 162 11.18 2.91 -4.28
CA SER A 162 10.45 1.82 -4.94
C SER A 162 9.29 2.32 -5.80
N PHE A 163 8.76 3.51 -5.52
CA PHE A 163 7.56 4.07 -6.16
C PHE A 163 7.85 5.48 -6.72
N PRO A 164 8.70 5.61 -7.75
CA PRO A 164 9.17 6.90 -8.23
C PRO A 164 8.08 7.80 -8.80
N LEU A 165 6.94 7.25 -9.25
CA LEU A 165 5.80 7.99 -9.83
C LEU A 165 4.60 8.09 -8.88
N LEU A 166 4.81 7.88 -7.57
CA LEU A 166 3.73 7.85 -6.59
C LEU A 166 2.97 9.18 -6.53
N LYS A 167 1.65 9.12 -6.75
CA LYS A 167 0.73 10.27 -6.70
C LYS A 167 -0.22 10.23 -5.51
N HIS A 168 -0.66 9.04 -5.11
CA HIS A 168 -1.60 8.83 -4.02
C HIS A 168 -1.00 7.87 -3.01
N LEU A 169 -0.86 8.30 -1.75
CA LEU A 169 -0.39 7.48 -0.65
C LEU A 169 -1.40 7.46 0.49
N PHE A 170 -1.86 6.28 0.86
CA PHE A 170 -2.74 6.06 2.00
C PHE A 170 -2.02 5.21 3.05
N ILE A 171 -1.98 5.70 4.28
CA ILE A 171 -1.30 5.08 5.40
C ILE A 171 -2.36 4.56 6.37
N ARG A 172 -2.28 3.28 6.72
CA ARG A 172 -3.13 2.62 7.70
C ARG A 172 -2.27 1.93 8.74
N ASN A 173 -1.97 2.63 9.83
CA ASN A 173 -1.15 2.11 10.91
C ASN A 173 -1.33 2.97 12.15
N GLU A 174 -2.00 2.47 13.17
CA GLU A 174 -2.27 3.23 14.40
C GLU A 174 -1.10 3.20 15.39
N LYS A 175 -0.02 2.48 15.07
CA LYS A 175 1.15 2.40 15.95
C LYS A 175 2.07 3.61 15.74
N SER A 176 2.54 4.18 16.85
CA SER A 176 3.51 5.27 16.87
C SER A 176 4.89 4.82 16.37
N GLN A 177 5.65 5.74 15.79
CA GLN A 177 7.04 5.51 15.40
C GLN A 177 7.93 5.39 16.66
N ASN A 178 8.94 4.53 16.63
CA ASN A 178 9.91 4.44 17.72
C ASN A 178 10.97 5.55 17.60
N LEU A 179 10.69 6.71 18.21
CA LEU A 179 11.60 7.86 18.27
C LEU A 179 12.99 7.53 18.86
N ASN A 180 13.12 6.45 19.64
CA ASN A 180 14.39 6.03 20.24
C ASN A 180 15.40 5.43 19.24
N GLY A 181 14.95 4.97 18.05
CA GLY A 181 15.86 4.49 17.00
C GLY A 181 16.73 5.59 16.40
N LEU A 182 16.32 6.85 16.53
CA LEU A 182 17.09 8.03 16.10
C LEU A 182 18.25 8.40 17.03
N MET A 183 18.22 7.97 18.31
CA MET A 183 19.21 8.38 19.31
C MET A 183 20.29 7.33 19.62
N THR A 184 20.12 6.06 19.22
CA THR A 184 21.03 4.97 19.63
C THR A 184 22.09 4.56 18.60
N LEU A 185 22.15 5.18 17.42
CA LEU A 185 23.15 4.86 16.40
C LEU A 185 24.16 6.00 16.23
N SER A 186 25.06 6.09 17.20
CA SER A 186 26.26 6.91 17.14
C SER A 186 27.18 6.48 15.97
N SER A 187 27.60 7.48 15.19
CA SER A 187 28.81 7.58 14.38
C SER A 187 28.96 6.92 13.00
N GLU A 188 28.01 6.17 12.43
CA GLU A 188 28.22 5.58 11.07
C GLU A 188 27.15 5.85 9.99
N ASN A 189 26.01 6.50 10.28
CA ASN A 189 24.95 6.70 9.26
C ASN A 189 24.60 8.18 9.00
N CYS A 190 25.36 8.83 8.11
CA CYS A 190 24.97 10.09 7.44
C CYS A 190 23.67 9.98 6.61
N LEU A 191 23.07 8.80 6.48
CA LEU A 191 21.87 8.53 5.68
C LEU A 191 20.54 8.78 6.42
N LEU A 192 20.55 8.93 7.75
CA LEU A 192 19.34 9.20 8.54
C LEU A 192 18.95 10.70 8.59
N GLN A 193 19.72 11.57 7.92
CA GLN A 193 19.41 13.00 7.77
C GLN A 193 18.96 13.40 6.36
N SER A 194 18.84 12.44 5.43
CA SER A 194 18.37 12.78 4.08
C SER A 194 16.86 13.00 4.10
N ILE A 195 16.45 14.19 3.66
CA ILE A 195 15.04 14.52 3.42
C ILE A 195 14.49 13.54 2.38
N ILE A 196 13.36 12.91 2.68
CA ILE A 196 12.71 12.00 1.75
C ILE A 196 11.91 12.81 0.73
N GLU A 197 12.17 12.62 -0.55
CA GLU A 197 11.46 13.35 -1.60
C GLU A 197 10.34 12.52 -2.21
N TYR A 198 9.16 13.13 -2.31
CA TYR A 198 7.99 12.61 -3.01
C TYR A 198 7.53 13.63 -4.06
N PRO A 199 8.24 13.74 -5.20
CA PRO A 199 8.07 14.84 -6.14
C PRO A 199 6.71 14.84 -6.85
N HIS A 200 6.00 13.70 -6.87
CA HIS A 200 4.73 13.54 -7.58
C HIS A 200 3.53 13.32 -6.66
N LEU A 201 3.73 13.28 -5.33
CA LEU A 201 2.67 13.00 -4.39
C LEU A 201 1.69 14.18 -4.33
N THR A 202 0.47 13.94 -4.80
CA THR A 202 -0.63 14.92 -4.84
C THR A 202 -1.67 14.67 -3.76
N VAL A 203 -1.85 13.41 -3.36
CA VAL A 203 -2.84 13.01 -2.34
C VAL A 203 -2.15 12.20 -1.25
N LEU A 204 -2.31 12.65 -0.01
CA LEU A 204 -1.89 11.92 1.19
C LEU A 204 -3.11 11.62 2.05
N GLY A 205 -3.29 10.37 2.46
CA GLY A 205 -4.36 9.96 3.38
C GLY A 205 -3.81 9.27 4.61
N VAL A 206 -4.18 9.75 5.79
CA VAL A 206 -3.67 9.31 7.11
C VAL A 206 -4.78 9.22 8.16
N VAL A 207 -6.04 9.13 7.74
CA VAL A 207 -7.23 9.04 8.63
C VAL A 207 -7.24 7.77 9.49
N SER A 208 -6.48 6.73 9.15
CA SER A 208 -6.36 5.51 9.98
C SER A 208 -4.92 5.29 10.41
N ALA A 209 -4.20 6.38 10.67
CA ALA A 209 -2.78 6.36 10.98
C ALA A 209 -2.47 7.14 12.25
N HIS A 210 -1.42 6.74 12.96
CA HIS A 210 -0.89 7.51 14.08
C HIS A 210 -0.38 8.88 13.61
N ARG A 211 -0.55 9.91 14.43
CA ARG A 211 -0.15 11.30 14.12
C ARG A 211 1.34 11.49 13.79
N ASP A 212 2.21 10.56 14.20
CA ASP A 212 3.64 10.62 13.84
C ASP A 212 3.84 10.56 12.32
N TYR A 213 2.96 9.86 11.60
CA TYR A 213 3.01 9.82 10.14
C TYR A 213 2.61 11.16 9.51
N ILE A 214 1.74 11.93 10.16
CA ILE A 214 1.45 13.31 9.75
C ILE A 214 2.72 14.15 9.91
N ASP A 215 3.40 14.07 11.06
CA ASP A 215 4.65 14.81 11.28
C ASP A 215 5.74 14.37 10.28
N GLN A 216 5.87 13.07 10.01
CA GLN A 216 6.82 12.54 9.03
C GLN A 216 6.66 13.20 7.65
N PHE A 217 5.43 13.36 7.16
CA PHE A 217 5.18 13.90 5.81
C PHE A 217 5.06 15.43 5.76
N LEU A 218 4.49 16.06 6.78
CA LEU A 218 4.33 17.51 6.77
C LEU A 218 5.63 18.22 7.13
N ASN A 219 6.47 17.65 8.00
CA ASN A 219 7.70 18.30 8.44
C ASN A 219 8.75 18.30 7.31
N GLU A 220 9.09 19.50 6.82
CA GLU A 220 9.99 19.68 5.68
C GLU A 220 11.43 19.21 5.95
N THR A 221 11.81 19.11 7.22
CA THR A 221 13.12 18.54 7.62
C THR A 221 13.17 17.02 7.51
N LYS A 222 12.02 16.36 7.37
CA LYS A 222 11.90 14.89 7.24
C LYS A 222 11.52 14.48 5.83
N THR A 223 10.56 15.17 5.23
CA THR A 223 10.00 14.82 3.92
C THR A 223 9.69 16.08 3.12
N PHE A 224 9.94 16.04 1.81
CA PHE A 224 9.57 17.08 0.88
C PHE A 224 8.47 16.58 -0.08
N VAL A 225 7.29 17.20 -0.02
CA VAL A 225 6.09 16.85 -0.82
C VAL A 225 5.61 18.06 -1.62
N PRO A 226 6.38 18.51 -2.64
CA PRO A 226 6.13 19.79 -3.33
C PRO A 226 4.82 19.87 -4.12
N CYS A 227 4.14 18.74 -4.32
CA CYS A 227 2.94 18.63 -5.15
C CYS A 227 1.68 18.28 -4.35
N LEU A 228 1.74 18.27 -3.02
CA LEU A 228 0.60 17.91 -2.19
C LEU A 228 -0.55 18.92 -2.35
N THR A 229 -1.70 18.45 -2.84
CA THR A 229 -2.90 19.26 -3.08
C THR A 229 -4.10 18.78 -2.26
N GLU A 230 -4.20 17.48 -1.98
CA GLU A 230 -5.28 16.90 -1.18
C GLU A 230 -4.72 16.17 0.03
N PHE A 231 -5.32 16.41 1.19
CA PHE A 231 -4.90 15.78 2.44
C PHE A 231 -6.10 15.23 3.22
N GLU A 232 -6.11 13.92 3.45
CA GLU A 232 -7.15 13.24 4.23
C GLU A 232 -6.62 12.94 5.64
N VAL A 233 -7.17 13.59 6.67
CA VAL A 233 -6.62 13.57 8.03
C VAL A 233 -7.69 13.91 9.08
N TYR A 234 -7.54 13.45 10.32
CA TYR A 234 -8.32 13.98 11.45
C TYR A 234 -7.87 15.39 11.80
N VAL A 235 -8.81 16.33 11.93
CA VAL A 235 -8.50 17.75 12.19
C VAL A 235 -7.73 17.92 13.50
N ASP A 236 -8.07 17.16 14.54
CA ASP A 236 -7.40 17.26 15.85
C ASP A 236 -5.95 16.75 15.82
N ASP A 237 -5.67 15.69 15.07
CA ASP A 237 -4.29 15.24 14.86
C ASP A 237 -3.50 16.26 14.05
N LEU A 238 -4.12 16.86 13.03
CA LEU A 238 -3.51 17.92 12.23
C LEU A 238 -3.16 19.15 13.08
N LYS A 239 -4.09 19.62 13.93
CA LYS A 239 -3.84 20.71 14.89
C LYS A 239 -2.69 20.36 15.82
N THR A 240 -2.67 19.14 16.34
CA THR A 240 -1.61 18.70 17.24
C THR A 240 -0.23 18.77 16.58
N VAL A 241 -0.08 18.24 15.36
CA VAL A 241 1.22 18.23 14.66
C VAL A 241 1.66 19.63 14.21
N THR A 242 0.71 20.45 13.79
CA THR A 242 0.97 21.84 13.35
C THR A 242 1.03 22.84 14.50
N LYS A 243 0.84 22.40 15.75
CA LYS A 243 0.72 23.24 16.95
C LYS A 243 -0.31 24.34 16.74
N ASP A 244 -1.56 23.94 16.50
CA ASP A 244 -2.66 24.83 16.16
C ASP A 244 -2.33 25.76 14.99
N PHE A 245 -1.72 25.20 13.93
CA PHE A 245 -1.34 25.92 12.72
C PHE A 245 -0.31 27.06 12.93
N THR A 246 0.58 26.93 13.91
CA THR A 246 1.65 27.91 14.18
C THR A 246 3.06 27.41 13.84
N ARG A 247 3.21 26.10 13.56
CA ARG A 247 4.52 25.48 13.30
C ARG A 247 5.00 25.74 11.88
N GLU A 248 6.10 26.47 11.71
CA GLU A 248 6.59 26.86 10.38
C GLU A 248 7.21 25.69 9.59
N GLU A 249 7.85 24.72 10.25
CA GLU A 249 8.54 23.60 9.57
C GLU A 249 7.58 22.69 8.79
N THR A 250 6.29 22.72 9.12
CA THR A 250 5.25 21.93 8.42
C THR A 250 4.54 22.74 7.33
N ARG A 251 4.75 24.06 7.28
CA ARG A 251 3.96 24.99 6.46
C ARG A 251 4.26 24.88 4.96
N ARG A 252 5.52 24.66 4.59
CA ARG A 252 5.93 24.62 3.17
C ARG A 252 5.27 23.49 2.39
N ASN A 253 5.22 22.30 2.99
CA ASN A 253 4.54 21.13 2.42
C ASN A 253 3.02 21.31 2.37
N CYS A 254 2.46 22.20 3.20
CA CYS A 254 1.03 22.51 3.23
C CYS A 254 0.61 23.61 2.24
N ALA A 255 1.55 24.37 1.69
CA ALA A 255 1.25 25.62 0.97
C ALA A 255 0.34 25.45 -0.27
N LYS A 256 0.39 24.28 -0.92
CA LYS A 256 -0.38 23.97 -2.12
C LYS A 256 -1.63 23.13 -1.86
N VAL A 257 -1.92 22.79 -0.61
CA VAL A 257 -3.12 22.01 -0.26
C VAL A 257 -4.35 22.86 -0.55
N THR A 258 -5.18 22.38 -1.48
CA THR A 258 -6.44 22.99 -1.91
C THR A 258 -7.65 22.28 -1.30
N LYS A 259 -7.44 21.10 -0.70
CA LYS A 259 -8.51 20.29 -0.13
C LYS A 259 -8.03 19.51 1.09
N ILE A 260 -8.76 19.68 2.19
CA ILE A 260 -8.62 18.86 3.40
C ILE A 260 -9.91 18.07 3.57
N THR A 261 -9.79 16.75 3.62
CA THR A 261 -10.92 15.84 3.87
C THR A 261 -10.77 15.29 5.28
N SER A 262 -11.83 15.36 6.09
CA SER A 262 -11.87 14.79 7.43
C SER A 262 -13.24 14.21 7.72
N ILE A 263 -13.33 13.31 8.69
CA ILE A 263 -14.61 12.78 9.18
C ILE A 263 -15.41 13.88 9.88
N GLU A 264 -14.71 14.76 10.59
CA GLU A 264 -15.30 15.90 11.26
C GLU A 264 -15.29 17.12 10.33
N PRO A 265 -16.29 18.02 10.43
CA PRO A 265 -16.29 19.25 9.66
C PRO A 265 -15.08 20.11 10.02
N VAL A 266 -14.32 20.54 9.01
CA VAL A 266 -13.19 21.45 9.18
C VAL A 266 -13.72 22.83 9.55
N VAL A 267 -13.48 23.26 10.80
CA VAL A 267 -13.86 24.60 11.25
C VAL A 267 -12.86 25.61 10.72
N HIS A 268 -13.36 26.61 9.98
CA HIS A 268 -12.55 27.68 9.43
C HIS A 268 -12.06 28.63 10.53
N SER A 269 -10.74 28.81 10.64
CA SER A 269 -10.09 29.82 11.48
C SER A 269 -9.10 30.65 10.65
N GLU A 270 -8.78 31.86 11.12
CA GLU A 270 -7.78 32.71 10.46
C GLU A 270 -6.41 32.01 10.37
N ASP A 271 -6.03 31.31 11.44
CA ASP A 271 -4.77 30.55 11.47
C ASP A 271 -4.76 29.43 10.43
N LEU A 272 -5.85 28.66 10.30
CA LEU A 272 -6.00 27.64 9.26
C LEU A 272 -5.86 28.25 7.86
N CYS A 273 -6.49 29.39 7.61
CA CYS A 273 -6.40 30.09 6.32
C CYS A 273 -4.99 30.59 6.01
N ARG A 274 -4.28 31.12 7.01
CA ARG A 274 -2.88 31.56 6.86
C ARG A 274 -1.94 30.37 6.61
N TYR A 275 -2.25 29.23 7.21
CA TYR A 275 -1.46 28.02 7.14
C TYR A 275 -1.63 27.26 5.82
N PHE A 276 -2.86 27.22 5.29
CA PHE A 276 -3.24 26.61 4.02
C PHE A 276 -3.73 27.67 3.02
N PRO A 277 -2.82 28.48 2.45
CA PRO A 277 -3.19 29.64 1.63
C PRO A 277 -3.88 29.28 0.30
N SER A 278 -3.90 28.00 -0.08
CA SER A 278 -4.54 27.51 -1.31
C SER A 278 -5.88 26.82 -1.08
N LEU A 279 -6.30 26.61 0.17
CA LEU A 279 -7.54 25.87 0.52
C LEU A 279 -8.84 26.58 0.07
N TYR A 280 -8.75 27.87 -0.29
CA TYR A 280 -9.90 28.72 -0.60
C TYR A 280 -9.78 29.45 -1.95
N LYS A 281 -8.96 28.93 -2.85
CA LYS A 281 -8.81 29.44 -4.23
C LYS A 281 -9.50 28.50 -5.20
#